data_AF-A0A6A6F396-F1
#
_entry.id   AF-A0A6A6F396-F1
#
_cell.length_a   1.000
_cell.length_b   1.000
_cell.length_c   1.000
_cell.angle_alpha   90.00
_cell.angle_beta   90.00
_cell.angle_gamma   90.00
#
_symmetry.space_group_name_H-M   'P 1'
#
loop_
_entity.id
_entity.type
_entity.pdbx_description
1 polymer ?
#
loop_
_entity_poly.entity_id
_entity_poly.type
_entity_poly.pdbx_seq_one_letter_code
_entity_poly.pdbx_strand_id
1 'polypeptide(L)'
;MSSQGQDQPVHANPGSGPIIPKTKREPELLGLVGDPSLNRDSGGSVRFGNRLLWTYRDTQLCNPDGSVNMLPIISSTASWSDYDSDGRPAIERGRDPLNSVVLRQYGKNSHDESFFPSPGKHICHSPAGNKDDGTRVALWPNQPPLVTSENDGDITAYTWVPQAHINQSLGVETENPSTILYKTEYHPSRFHGRDGLPKTKIVAEQFWKQGEIAYGAYGTLVHNGYAWLWGQWDHKTALARVRPHEVENRGAYEYWVHGQWTREMPKRGQDGIEIQNANVGGQGTYYFNKHWNAYTWIGGDIFPGAETYVCTAPEPQGPWTQAVQIYTGPRGNHALGAYSIQAHPDMVPRNSTKNEMYITYTKNDEAQKGDIAGYTTPLVYVEFE
;
A
#
# COMPACT_ATOMS: atom_id res chain seq x y z
N MET A 1 10.77 -22.57 28.14
CA MET A 1 11.84 -21.57 27.88
C MET A 1 12.40 -21.84 26.50
N SER A 2 11.82 -21.23 25.48
CA SER A 2 12.27 -21.35 24.08
C SER A 2 12.99 -20.06 23.71
N SER A 3 14.27 -20.18 23.36
CA SER A 3 15.12 -19.06 22.94
C SER A 3 14.58 -18.45 21.65
N GLN A 4 14.24 -17.17 21.72
CA GLN A 4 14.05 -16.31 20.56
C GLN A 4 15.33 -16.34 19.72
N GLY A 5 15.23 -16.79 18.46
CA GLY A 5 16.24 -16.52 17.47
C GLY A 5 16.27 -15.02 17.24
N GLN A 6 17.27 -14.35 17.79
CA GLN A 6 17.62 -13.01 17.35
C GLN A 6 18.13 -13.15 15.93
N ASP A 7 17.35 -12.69 14.96
CA ASP A 7 17.84 -12.40 13.62
C ASP A 7 19.00 -11.40 13.78
N GLN A 8 20.23 -11.90 13.73
CA GLN A 8 21.39 -11.05 13.59
C GLN A 8 21.22 -10.29 12.26
N PRO A 9 21.58 -8.99 12.21
CA PRO A 9 21.56 -8.26 10.95
C PRO A 9 22.49 -8.97 9.98
N VAL A 10 21.90 -9.62 8.98
CA VAL A 10 22.64 -10.08 7.81
C VAL A 10 23.10 -8.82 7.10
N HIS A 11 24.33 -8.39 7.39
CA HIS A 11 25.02 -7.46 6.53
C HIS A 11 25.02 -8.07 5.13
N ALA A 12 24.42 -7.37 4.16
CA ALA A 12 24.48 -7.81 2.78
C ALA A 12 25.95 -8.06 2.43
N ASN A 13 26.26 -9.27 1.92
CA ASN A 13 27.62 -9.59 1.52
C ASN A 13 28.10 -8.51 0.54
N PRO A 14 29.09 -7.68 0.91
CA PRO A 14 29.59 -6.64 0.04
C PRO A 14 30.32 -7.33 -1.12
N GLY A 15 29.66 -7.51 -2.27
CA GLY A 15 30.29 -8.18 -3.42
C GLY A 15 29.41 -8.66 -4.58
N SER A 16 28.08 -8.74 -4.45
CA SER A 16 27.25 -9.29 -5.55
C SER A 16 26.85 -8.30 -6.65
N GLY A 17 27.21 -7.01 -6.52
CA GLY A 17 26.80 -5.98 -7.47
C GLY A 17 25.28 -5.75 -7.49
N PRO A 18 24.81 -4.79 -8.31
CA PRO A 18 23.38 -4.52 -8.48
C PRO A 18 22.67 -5.72 -9.10
N ILE A 19 21.57 -6.17 -8.47
CA ILE A 19 20.71 -7.21 -9.03
C ILE A 19 19.77 -6.56 -10.05
N ILE A 20 19.82 -7.01 -11.30
CA ILE A 20 18.88 -6.62 -12.35
C ILE A 20 17.82 -7.72 -12.42
N PRO A 21 16.60 -7.51 -11.91
CA PRO A 21 15.57 -8.54 -11.90
C PRO A 21 15.20 -8.98 -13.31
N LYS A 22 14.97 -10.28 -13.46
CA LYS A 22 14.42 -10.89 -14.67
C LYS A 22 13.31 -11.85 -14.30
N THR A 23 12.23 -11.80 -15.05
CA THR A 23 11.13 -12.76 -14.91
C THR A 23 11.55 -14.08 -15.52
N LYS A 24 11.35 -15.18 -14.79
CA LYS A 24 11.67 -16.54 -15.23
C LYS A 24 10.76 -17.00 -16.40
N ARG A 25 9.56 -16.44 -16.47
CA ARG A 25 8.55 -16.65 -17.51
C ARG A 25 7.63 -15.44 -17.58
N GLU A 26 6.79 -15.39 -18.60
CA GLU A 26 5.77 -14.34 -18.70
C GLU A 26 4.89 -14.31 -17.43
N PRO A 27 4.71 -13.13 -16.81
CA PRO A 27 3.76 -12.96 -15.72
C PRO A 27 2.35 -13.42 -16.06
N GLU A 28 1.69 -14.06 -15.10
CA GLU A 28 0.42 -14.74 -15.31
C GLU A 28 -0.73 -13.93 -14.68
N LEU A 29 -1.68 -13.48 -15.50
CA LEU A 29 -2.93 -12.88 -14.99
C LEU A 29 -3.85 -13.99 -14.46
N LEU A 30 -4.06 -14.02 -13.15
CA LEU A 30 -4.83 -15.07 -12.48
C LEU A 30 -6.33 -14.81 -12.46
N GLY A 31 -6.74 -13.55 -12.36
CA GLY A 31 -8.13 -13.17 -12.13
C GLY A 31 -8.25 -11.80 -11.47
N LEU A 32 -9.36 -11.56 -10.79
CA LEU A 32 -9.59 -10.35 -9.99
C LEU A 32 -9.51 -10.64 -8.49
N VAL A 33 -9.07 -9.66 -7.72
CA VAL A 33 -9.25 -9.58 -6.27
C VAL A 33 -10.48 -8.71 -6.01
N GLY A 34 -11.40 -9.13 -5.13
CA GLY A 34 -12.54 -8.27 -4.81
C GLY A 34 -13.61 -8.87 -3.91
N ASP A 35 -14.49 -7.97 -3.47
CA ASP A 35 -15.77 -8.28 -2.81
C ASP A 35 -16.88 -7.90 -3.80
N PRO A 36 -17.76 -8.82 -4.23
CA PRO A 36 -18.81 -8.51 -5.20
C PRO A 36 -19.78 -7.40 -4.80
N SER A 37 -19.85 -7.05 -3.51
CA SER A 37 -20.71 -5.97 -3.00
C SER A 37 -20.04 -4.59 -2.99
N LEU A 38 -18.74 -4.51 -3.29
CA LEU A 38 -17.94 -3.28 -3.22
C LEU A 38 -17.14 -3.05 -4.50
N ASN A 39 -17.15 -1.81 -4.97
CA ASN A 39 -16.35 -1.34 -6.08
C ASN A 39 -15.23 -0.45 -5.54
N ARG A 40 -13.95 -0.84 -5.70
CA ARG A 40 -12.86 -0.28 -4.90
C ARG A 40 -11.64 0.17 -5.69
N ASP A 41 -11.16 1.34 -5.33
CA ASP A 41 -9.98 1.96 -5.89
C ASP A 41 -8.72 1.61 -5.07
N SER A 42 -7.64 1.23 -5.77
CA SER A 42 -6.27 1.20 -5.25
C SER A 42 -6.08 0.38 -3.96
N GLY A 43 -5.91 -0.94 -4.11
CA GLY A 43 -5.76 -1.87 -2.98
C GLY A 43 -4.30 -2.21 -2.63
N GLY A 44 -3.95 -2.14 -1.34
CA GLY A 44 -2.72 -2.70 -0.79
C GLY A 44 -3.02 -3.82 0.21
N SER A 45 -2.09 -4.76 0.42
CA SER A 45 -2.29 -5.85 1.39
C SER A 45 -1.09 -6.08 2.30
N VAL A 46 -1.38 -6.56 3.51
CA VAL A 46 -0.40 -6.89 4.55
C VAL A 46 -0.88 -8.09 5.35
N ARG A 47 0.05 -8.93 5.81
CA ARG A 47 -0.27 -10.08 6.66
C ARG A 47 -0.67 -9.61 8.05
N PHE A 48 -1.84 -10.02 8.50
CA PHE A 48 -2.35 -9.82 9.85
C PHE A 48 -2.66 -11.18 10.46
N GLY A 49 -1.67 -11.78 11.12
CA GLY A 49 -1.75 -13.13 11.66
C GLY A 49 -1.87 -14.18 10.55
N ASN A 50 -2.97 -14.91 10.56
CA ASN A 50 -3.28 -15.96 9.58
C ASN A 50 -4.16 -15.48 8.41
N ARG A 51 -4.28 -14.17 8.17
CA ARG A 51 -5.06 -13.59 7.07
C ARG A 51 -4.32 -12.43 6.42
N LEU A 52 -4.80 -12.04 5.24
CA LEU A 52 -4.39 -10.82 4.55
C LEU A 52 -5.38 -9.71 4.87
N LEU A 53 -4.90 -8.62 5.49
CA LEU A 53 -5.66 -7.38 5.56
C LEU A 53 -5.41 -6.59 4.29
N TRP A 54 -6.48 -6.20 3.62
CA TRP A 54 -6.48 -5.27 2.50
C TRP A 54 -7.01 -3.93 2.95
N THR A 55 -6.40 -2.86 2.48
CA THR A 55 -6.93 -1.50 2.61
C THR A 55 -7.02 -0.86 1.24
N TYR A 56 -8.12 -0.17 1.01
CA TYR A 56 -8.44 0.49 -0.24
C TYR A 56 -8.61 1.98 -0.04
N ARG A 57 -8.45 2.74 -1.13
CA ARG A 57 -8.90 4.12 -1.24
C ARG A 57 -10.42 4.13 -1.44
N ASP A 58 -10.91 4.99 -2.32
CA ASP A 58 -12.33 5.19 -2.55
C ASP A 58 -13.06 3.88 -2.78
N THR A 59 -14.21 3.77 -2.13
CA THR A 59 -15.10 2.63 -2.25
C THR A 59 -16.50 3.12 -2.57
N GLN A 60 -17.05 2.56 -3.62
CA GLN A 60 -18.44 2.69 -4.03
C GLN A 60 -19.18 1.41 -3.66
N LEU A 61 -20.45 1.55 -3.28
CA LEU A 61 -21.31 0.41 -2.99
C LEU A 61 -21.87 -0.18 -4.29
N CYS A 62 -22.10 -1.48 -4.32
CA CYS A 62 -22.84 -2.12 -5.40
C CYS A 62 -24.30 -2.37 -4.99
N ASN A 63 -25.23 -2.19 -5.93
CA ASN A 63 -26.62 -2.59 -5.79
C ASN A 63 -26.75 -4.13 -5.80
N PRO A 64 -27.88 -4.70 -5.33
CA PRO A 64 -28.10 -6.14 -5.36
C PRO A 64 -28.01 -6.79 -6.75
N ASP A 65 -28.24 -6.01 -7.81
CA ASP A 65 -28.11 -6.47 -9.20
C ASP A 65 -26.66 -6.43 -9.73
N GLY A 66 -25.71 -5.88 -8.95
CA GLY A 66 -24.30 -5.73 -9.26
C GLY A 66 -23.93 -4.41 -9.94
N SER A 67 -24.88 -3.50 -10.18
CA SER A 67 -24.57 -2.15 -10.67
C SER A 67 -23.88 -1.29 -9.60
N VAL A 68 -22.96 -0.42 -10.00
CA VAL A 68 -22.22 0.45 -9.08
C VAL A 68 -23.06 1.68 -8.73
N ASN A 69 -23.15 2.02 -7.44
CA ASN A 69 -23.69 3.31 -7.01
C ASN A 69 -22.58 4.36 -6.99
N MET A 70 -22.84 5.50 -7.62
CA MET A 70 -21.90 6.64 -7.61
C MET A 70 -21.68 7.18 -6.18
N LEU A 71 -22.75 7.19 -5.36
CA LEU A 71 -22.75 7.73 -4.01
C LEU A 71 -23.47 6.79 -3.03
N PRO A 72 -23.09 6.78 -1.74
CA PRO A 72 -21.96 7.51 -1.16
C PRO A 72 -20.61 6.90 -1.58
N ILE A 73 -19.57 7.74 -1.64
CA ILE A 73 -18.18 7.29 -1.68
C ILE A 73 -17.68 7.19 -0.23
N ILE A 74 -17.04 6.08 0.10
CA ILE A 74 -16.34 5.89 1.38
C ILE A 74 -14.84 6.05 1.10
N SER A 75 -14.18 6.98 1.78
CA SER A 75 -12.81 7.40 1.41
C SER A 75 -11.75 6.31 1.57
N SER A 76 -12.01 5.34 2.44
CA SER A 76 -11.19 4.13 2.58
C SER A 76 -12.00 3.00 3.20
N THR A 77 -11.77 1.78 2.74
CA THR A 77 -12.34 0.56 3.31
C THR A 77 -11.28 -0.51 3.53
N ALA A 78 -11.63 -1.57 4.25
CA ALA A 78 -10.76 -2.72 4.43
C ALA A 78 -11.47 -4.04 4.18
N SER A 79 -10.70 -5.09 3.90
CA SER A 79 -11.19 -6.46 3.79
C SER A 79 -10.16 -7.48 4.25
N TRP A 80 -10.65 -8.66 4.56
CA TRP A 80 -9.87 -9.86 4.71
C TRP A 80 -9.82 -10.66 3.40
N SER A 81 -8.70 -11.32 3.16
CA SER A 81 -8.63 -12.55 2.36
C SER A 81 -7.93 -13.63 3.17
N ASP A 82 -8.23 -14.88 2.86
CA ASP A 82 -7.65 -16.03 3.57
C ASP A 82 -6.42 -16.60 2.85
N TYR A 83 -5.57 -17.24 3.64
CA TYR A 83 -4.60 -18.19 3.10
C TYR A 83 -5.22 -19.59 3.02
N ASP A 84 -4.71 -20.40 2.10
CA ASP A 84 -4.94 -21.84 2.05
C ASP A 84 -4.09 -22.60 3.08
N SER A 85 -4.16 -23.94 3.06
CA SER A 85 -3.40 -24.80 3.97
C SER A 85 -1.89 -24.71 3.81
N ASP A 86 -1.40 -24.23 2.65
CA ASP A 86 0.02 -24.07 2.34
C ASP A 86 0.53 -22.66 2.66
N GLY A 87 -0.34 -21.80 3.20
CA GLY A 87 -0.02 -20.41 3.53
C GLY A 87 0.05 -19.49 2.30
N ARG A 88 -0.45 -19.94 1.15
CA ARG A 88 -0.65 -19.15 -0.08
C ARG A 88 -2.01 -18.47 -0.04
N PRO A 89 -2.26 -17.38 -0.77
CA PRO A 89 -3.60 -16.82 -0.89
C PRO A 89 -4.56 -17.89 -1.42
N ALA A 90 -5.76 -17.98 -0.84
CA ALA A 90 -6.79 -18.94 -1.23
C ALA A 90 -7.44 -18.56 -2.58
N ILE A 91 -6.67 -18.71 -3.66
CA ILE A 91 -7.06 -18.35 -5.03
C ILE A 91 -7.95 -19.46 -5.62
N GLU A 92 -9.17 -19.10 -5.99
CA GLU A 92 -10.13 -19.93 -6.71
C GLU A 92 -9.83 -19.98 -8.21
N ARG A 93 -10.28 -21.03 -8.89
CA ARG A 93 -10.14 -21.13 -10.36
C ARG A 93 -11.13 -20.20 -11.06
N GLY A 94 -10.62 -19.15 -11.69
CA GLY A 94 -11.41 -18.28 -12.58
C GLY A 94 -11.69 -18.94 -13.93
N ARG A 95 -12.82 -18.56 -14.56
CA ARG A 95 -13.13 -18.95 -15.96
C ARG A 95 -12.62 -17.91 -16.96
N ASP A 96 -12.65 -16.65 -16.55
CA ASP A 96 -12.23 -15.48 -17.31
C ASP A 96 -11.36 -14.60 -16.39
N PRO A 97 -10.05 -14.52 -16.60
CA PRO A 97 -9.15 -13.75 -15.74
C PRO A 97 -9.47 -12.24 -15.67
N LEU A 98 -10.21 -11.70 -16.64
CA LEU A 98 -10.58 -10.28 -16.64
C LEU A 98 -11.87 -9.98 -15.88
N ASN A 99 -12.69 -11.00 -15.62
CA ASN A 99 -14.05 -10.83 -15.09
C ASN A 99 -14.37 -11.78 -13.92
N SER A 100 -13.46 -12.68 -13.54
CA SER A 100 -13.66 -13.63 -12.45
C SER A 100 -12.91 -13.18 -11.19
N VAL A 101 -13.64 -12.95 -10.10
CA VAL A 101 -13.02 -12.82 -8.77
C VAL A 101 -12.45 -14.18 -8.37
N VAL A 102 -11.12 -14.26 -8.27
CA VAL A 102 -10.38 -15.46 -7.88
C VAL A 102 -9.85 -15.37 -6.46
N LEU A 103 -9.58 -14.16 -5.95
CA LEU A 103 -9.26 -13.95 -4.55
C LEU A 103 -10.38 -13.16 -3.90
N ARG A 104 -11.24 -13.90 -3.19
CA ARG A 104 -12.39 -13.29 -2.50
C ARG A 104 -11.93 -12.43 -1.35
N GLN A 105 -12.61 -11.30 -1.22
CA GLN A 105 -12.51 -10.41 -0.09
C GLN A 105 -13.82 -10.36 0.66
N TYR A 106 -13.72 -10.15 1.97
CA TYR A 106 -14.87 -10.05 2.86
C TYR A 106 -14.54 -9.14 4.04
N GLY A 107 -15.55 -8.72 4.80
CA GLY A 107 -15.36 -7.88 5.99
C GLY A 107 -16.47 -6.84 6.13
N LYS A 108 -16.87 -6.56 7.38
CA LYS A 108 -17.96 -5.64 7.66
C LYS A 108 -17.47 -4.19 7.74
N ASN A 109 -17.57 -3.47 6.63
CA ASN A 109 -17.28 -2.04 6.56
C ASN A 109 -18.45 -1.20 7.13
N SER A 110 -18.13 0.01 7.62
CA SER A 110 -19.13 1.01 8.00
C SER A 110 -19.56 1.81 6.76
N HIS A 111 -20.82 2.25 6.74
CA HIS A 111 -21.31 3.20 5.73
C HIS A 111 -21.21 4.66 6.22
N ASP A 112 -21.07 4.85 7.54
CA ASP A 112 -21.07 6.17 8.17
C ASP A 112 -19.65 6.71 8.42
N GLU A 113 -18.64 5.85 8.31
CA GLU A 113 -17.24 6.20 8.60
C GLU A 113 -16.29 5.38 7.72
N SER A 114 -15.16 5.98 7.32
CA SER A 114 -14.11 5.29 6.57
C SER A 114 -13.23 4.42 7.48
N PHE A 115 -12.56 3.42 6.90
CA PHE A 115 -11.65 2.55 7.65
C PHE A 115 -10.52 3.35 8.29
N PHE A 116 -9.99 4.36 7.62
CA PHE A 116 -9.22 5.42 8.27
C PHE A 116 -10.18 6.56 8.61
N PRO A 117 -10.59 6.72 9.88
CA PRO A 117 -11.71 7.58 10.25
C PRO A 117 -11.41 9.05 10.01
N SER A 118 -12.45 9.84 9.70
CA SER A 118 -12.28 11.29 9.57
C SER A 118 -11.71 11.91 10.86
N PRO A 119 -10.76 12.87 10.75
CA PRO A 119 -10.32 13.68 11.89
C PRO A 119 -11.43 14.58 12.45
N GLY A 120 -12.56 14.73 11.77
CA GLY A 120 -13.71 15.48 12.24
C GLY A 120 -14.01 16.69 11.37
N LYS A 121 -15.17 17.31 11.64
CA LYS A 121 -15.78 18.34 10.78
C LYS A 121 -14.93 19.60 10.61
N HIS A 122 -13.96 19.86 11.48
CA HIS A 122 -13.01 20.97 11.32
C HIS A 122 -12.05 20.76 10.14
N ILE A 123 -11.86 19.51 9.69
CA ILE A 123 -11.07 19.16 8.52
C ILE A 123 -11.98 18.68 7.39
N CYS A 124 -12.79 17.64 7.63
CA CYS A 124 -13.71 17.06 6.65
C CYS A 124 -14.82 16.18 7.27
N HIS A 125 -15.89 15.92 6.51
CA HIS A 125 -17.02 15.08 6.92
C HIS A 125 -16.85 13.63 6.49
N SER A 126 -17.14 12.70 7.40
CA SER A 126 -17.28 11.26 7.09
C SER A 126 -18.47 10.99 6.15
N PRO A 127 -18.48 9.88 5.40
CA PRO A 127 -17.39 8.92 5.19
C PRO A 127 -16.49 9.30 3.99
N ALA A 128 -16.90 10.29 3.20
CA ALA A 128 -16.27 10.64 1.94
C ALA A 128 -15.09 11.60 2.09
N GLY A 129 -15.02 12.36 3.19
CA GLY A 129 -14.08 13.46 3.37
C GLY A 129 -14.54 14.77 2.74
N ASN A 130 -15.84 14.97 2.53
CA ASN A 130 -16.36 16.22 1.94
C ASN A 130 -16.16 17.42 2.86
N LYS A 131 -16.04 18.61 2.29
CA LYS A 131 -16.01 19.89 3.01
C LYS A 131 -17.23 20.74 2.66
N ASP A 132 -17.56 21.70 3.52
CA ASP A 132 -18.71 22.60 3.33
C ASP A 132 -18.54 23.57 2.14
N ASP A 133 -17.29 23.78 1.70
CA ASP A 133 -16.94 24.58 0.51
C ASP A 133 -17.09 23.81 -0.81
N GLY A 134 -17.54 22.55 -0.76
CA GLY A 134 -17.74 21.69 -1.94
C GLY A 134 -16.48 20.97 -2.42
N THR A 135 -15.33 21.18 -1.77
CA THR A 135 -14.10 20.40 -1.98
C THR A 135 -14.10 19.13 -1.12
N ARG A 136 -13.02 18.34 -1.21
CA ARG A 136 -12.88 17.07 -0.50
C ARG A 136 -11.47 16.88 0.02
N VAL A 137 -11.33 16.39 1.25
CA VAL A 137 -10.10 15.83 1.80
C VAL A 137 -10.19 14.32 1.73
N ALA A 138 -9.61 13.74 0.69
CA ALA A 138 -9.59 12.30 0.52
C ALA A 138 -8.52 11.66 1.41
N LEU A 139 -8.95 10.71 2.24
CA LEU A 139 -8.12 9.95 3.18
C LEU A 139 -7.57 8.70 2.49
N TRP A 140 -6.80 8.91 1.41
CA TRP A 140 -6.30 7.87 0.54
C TRP A 140 -5.00 7.25 1.07
N PRO A 141 -5.03 6.01 1.61
CA PRO A 141 -3.80 5.30 1.88
C PRO A 141 -3.07 5.03 0.56
N ASN A 142 -1.77 5.33 0.50
CA ASN A 142 -0.95 4.95 -0.64
C ASN A 142 -0.36 3.54 -0.48
N GLN A 143 -0.38 3.00 0.73
CA GLN A 143 0.23 1.74 1.16
C GLN A 143 -0.66 1.07 2.22
N PRO A 144 -0.58 -0.27 2.37
CA PRO A 144 -1.23 -0.96 3.47
C PRO A 144 -0.62 -0.58 4.84
N PRO A 145 -1.29 -0.88 5.97
CA PRO A 145 -0.74 -0.64 7.30
C PRO A 145 0.62 -1.33 7.53
N LEU A 146 1.60 -0.60 8.05
CA LEU A 146 2.90 -1.12 8.44
C LEU A 146 2.80 -1.85 9.78
N VAL A 147 2.87 -3.18 9.77
CA VAL A 147 2.91 -3.97 11.01
C VAL A 147 4.21 -3.72 11.75
N THR A 148 4.11 -3.18 12.97
CA THR A 148 5.26 -2.85 13.84
C THR A 148 5.44 -3.81 15.00
N SER A 149 4.39 -4.54 15.36
CA SER A 149 4.39 -5.52 16.43
C SER A 149 3.30 -6.56 16.18
N GLU A 150 3.66 -7.83 16.41
CA GLU A 150 2.76 -8.97 16.44
C GLU A 150 3.16 -9.81 17.66
N ASN A 151 2.26 -9.98 18.63
CA ASN A 151 2.49 -10.76 19.84
C ASN A 151 1.23 -11.56 20.20
N ASP A 152 1.31 -12.88 20.25
CA ASP A 152 0.17 -13.77 20.54
C ASP A 152 -1.09 -13.47 19.69
N GLY A 153 -0.89 -13.03 18.45
CA GLY A 153 -1.96 -12.64 17.52
C GLY A 153 -2.50 -11.22 17.71
N ASP A 154 -2.10 -10.51 18.77
CA ASP A 154 -2.32 -9.07 18.89
C ASP A 154 -1.37 -8.33 17.96
N ILE A 155 -1.93 -7.47 17.10
CA ILE A 155 -1.18 -6.78 16.05
C ILE A 155 -1.35 -5.27 16.21
N THR A 156 -0.23 -4.56 16.14
CA THR A 156 -0.18 -3.10 16.04
C THR A 156 0.47 -2.71 14.72
N ALA A 157 -0.25 -1.90 13.95
CA ALA A 157 0.25 -1.35 12.70
C ALA A 157 -0.01 0.15 12.59
N TYR A 158 0.73 0.84 11.72
CA TYR A 158 0.60 2.27 11.49
C TYR A 158 0.47 2.61 10.01
N THR A 159 -0.26 3.68 9.71
CA THR A 159 -0.41 4.20 8.35
C THR A 159 -0.31 5.72 8.37
N TRP A 160 0.48 6.25 7.45
CA TRP A 160 0.60 7.69 7.20
C TRP A 160 -0.26 8.03 5.99
N VAL A 161 -1.34 8.77 6.19
CA VAL A 161 -2.31 9.09 5.14
C VAL A 161 -2.29 10.60 4.89
N PRO A 162 -1.90 11.06 3.70
CA PRO A 162 -2.00 12.47 3.33
C PRO A 162 -3.47 12.94 3.37
N GLN A 163 -3.68 14.17 3.83
CA GLN A 163 -4.98 14.84 3.74
C GLN A 163 -5.14 15.42 2.32
N ALA A 164 -5.32 14.56 1.32
CA ALA A 164 -5.36 14.96 -0.08
C ALA A 164 -6.56 15.88 -0.36
N HIS A 165 -6.32 17.19 -0.39
CA HIS A 165 -7.34 18.21 -0.59
C HIS A 165 -7.52 18.47 -2.08
N ILE A 166 -8.69 18.11 -2.59
CA ILE A 166 -9.03 18.11 -4.01
C ILE A 166 -10.38 18.77 -4.29
N ASN A 167 -10.54 19.32 -5.49
CA ASN A 167 -11.82 19.79 -5.99
C ASN A 167 -12.61 18.69 -6.72
N GLN A 168 -13.79 19.05 -7.23
CA GLN A 168 -14.72 18.13 -7.91
C GLN A 168 -14.16 17.53 -9.21
N SER A 169 -13.11 18.11 -9.78
CA SER A 169 -12.40 17.61 -10.96
C SER A 169 -11.13 16.83 -10.61
N LEU A 170 -10.97 16.42 -9.34
CA LEU A 170 -9.75 15.80 -8.80
C LEU A 170 -8.50 16.71 -8.90
N GLY A 171 -8.68 18.02 -9.11
CA GLY A 171 -7.59 18.99 -9.09
C GLY A 171 -7.09 19.22 -7.67
N VAL A 172 -5.77 19.38 -7.52
CA VAL A 172 -5.13 19.61 -6.21
C VAL A 172 -5.42 21.02 -5.72
N GLU A 173 -6.05 21.12 -4.55
CA GLU A 173 -6.34 22.39 -3.87
C GLU A 173 -5.28 22.73 -2.81
N THR A 174 -4.55 21.72 -2.32
CA THR A 174 -3.45 21.94 -1.38
C THR A 174 -2.27 21.06 -1.73
N GLU A 175 -1.24 21.70 -2.26
CA GLU A 175 0.04 21.06 -2.52
C GLU A 175 0.69 20.62 -1.22
N ASN A 176 1.18 19.37 -1.20
CA ASN A 176 1.90 18.78 -0.07
C ASN A 176 1.15 18.95 1.26
N PRO A 177 -0.06 18.37 1.38
CA PRO A 177 -0.91 18.53 2.54
C PRO A 177 -0.29 17.88 3.79
N SER A 178 -0.84 18.21 4.96
CA SER A 178 -0.48 17.51 6.19
C SER A 178 -0.85 16.02 6.11
N THR A 179 -0.16 15.22 6.92
CA THR A 179 -0.34 13.76 6.97
C THR A 179 -0.84 13.34 8.34
N ILE A 180 -1.90 12.54 8.36
CA ILE A 180 -2.43 11.93 9.58
C ILE A 180 -1.67 10.63 9.85
N LEU A 181 -1.25 10.42 11.10
CA LEU A 181 -0.78 9.12 11.56
C LEU A 181 -1.96 8.36 12.18
N TYR A 182 -2.28 7.20 11.59
CA TYR A 182 -3.25 6.26 12.13
C TYR A 182 -2.55 5.09 12.81
N LYS A 183 -3.15 4.59 13.88
CA LYS A 183 -2.80 3.32 14.52
C LYS A 183 -3.93 2.32 14.29
N THR A 184 -3.59 1.15 13.78
CA THR A 184 -4.48 0.01 13.59
C THR A 184 -4.15 -1.05 14.63
N GLU A 185 -5.14 -1.42 15.45
CA GLU A 185 -5.03 -2.45 16.48
C GLU A 185 -5.96 -3.61 16.14
N TYR A 186 -5.42 -4.82 16.15
CA TYR A 186 -6.16 -6.06 15.92
C TYR A 186 -5.92 -7.01 17.09
N HIS A 187 -7.00 -7.36 17.79
CA HIS A 187 -7.02 -8.31 18.90
C HIS A 187 -8.00 -9.43 18.58
N PRO A 188 -7.56 -10.58 18.03
CA PRO A 188 -8.45 -11.65 17.58
C PRO A 188 -9.47 -12.08 18.63
N SER A 189 -9.06 -12.12 19.90
CA SER A 189 -9.90 -12.47 21.05
C SER A 189 -11.08 -11.52 21.29
N ARG A 190 -11.02 -10.28 20.77
CA ARG A 190 -12.05 -9.24 20.92
C ARG A 190 -13.02 -9.17 19.74
N PHE A 191 -12.77 -9.90 18.66
CA PHE A 191 -13.63 -9.90 17.47
C PHE A 191 -14.56 -11.12 17.48
N HIS A 192 -15.87 -10.86 17.66
CA HIS A 192 -16.92 -11.88 17.68
C HIS A 192 -17.42 -12.23 16.27
N GLY A 193 -16.53 -12.51 15.33
CA GLY A 193 -16.91 -12.91 13.97
C GLY A 193 -15.79 -12.84 12.95
N ARG A 194 -15.88 -13.70 11.93
CA ARG A 194 -14.91 -13.77 10.82
C ARG A 194 -14.79 -12.44 10.07
N ASP A 195 -15.89 -11.69 9.96
CA ASP A 195 -15.97 -10.44 9.20
C ASP A 195 -15.54 -9.20 9.99
N GLY A 196 -15.14 -9.34 11.26
CA GLY A 196 -14.68 -8.23 12.08
C GLY A 196 -13.35 -7.66 11.56
N LEU A 197 -13.36 -6.38 11.18
CA LEU A 197 -12.17 -5.66 10.73
C LEU A 197 -11.39 -5.07 11.92
N PRO A 198 -10.06 -4.85 11.80
CA PRO A 198 -9.27 -4.16 12.82
C PRO A 198 -9.82 -2.77 13.14
N LYS A 199 -9.51 -2.25 14.33
CA LYS A 199 -9.90 -0.89 14.70
C LYS A 199 -8.76 0.07 14.43
N THR A 200 -9.08 1.20 13.83
CA THR A 200 -8.15 2.29 13.55
C THR A 200 -8.50 3.49 14.43
N LYS A 201 -7.47 4.26 14.79
CA LYS A 201 -7.64 5.54 15.49
C LYS A 201 -6.57 6.52 15.03
N ILE A 202 -6.87 7.81 15.17
CA ILE A 202 -5.92 8.88 14.91
C ILE A 202 -4.94 8.98 16.09
N VAL A 203 -3.65 8.96 15.79
CA VAL A 203 -2.57 9.26 16.74
C VAL A 203 -2.28 10.76 16.71
N ALA A 204 -2.15 11.31 15.50
CA ALA A 204 -1.90 12.73 15.27
C ALA A 204 -2.48 13.17 13.92
N GLU A 205 -3.32 14.20 13.93
CA GLU A 205 -3.96 14.76 12.71
C GLU A 205 -2.95 15.41 11.76
N GLN A 206 -1.84 15.92 12.28
CA GLN A 206 -0.77 16.57 11.52
C GLN A 206 0.59 16.03 11.96
N PHE A 207 0.78 14.71 11.84
CA PHE A 207 2.05 14.07 12.20
C PHE A 207 3.20 14.67 11.37
N TRP A 208 3.00 14.74 10.05
CA TRP A 208 3.72 15.65 9.17
C TRP A 208 2.83 16.85 8.89
N LYS A 209 3.37 18.05 9.05
CA LYS A 209 2.68 19.30 8.77
C LYS A 209 2.64 19.55 7.27
N GLN A 210 1.73 20.43 6.84
CA GLN A 210 1.70 20.86 5.46
C GLN A 210 3.06 21.42 5.04
N GLY A 211 3.52 21.00 3.86
CA GLY A 211 4.81 21.40 3.30
C GLY A 211 6.03 20.72 3.92
N GLU A 212 5.85 19.76 4.82
CA GLU A 212 6.90 18.85 5.25
C GLU A 212 6.97 17.62 4.34
N ILE A 213 8.09 16.90 4.35
CA ILE A 213 8.19 15.61 3.65
C ILE A 213 7.39 14.57 4.43
N ALA A 214 6.39 13.97 3.78
CA ALA A 214 5.51 12.97 4.38
C ALA A 214 6.14 11.57 4.41
N TYR A 215 7.15 11.36 5.26
CA TYR A 215 7.82 10.06 5.39
C TYR A 215 6.84 8.96 5.82
N GLY A 216 6.85 7.84 5.09
CA GLY A 216 5.95 6.71 5.31
C GLY A 216 4.63 6.80 4.55
N ALA A 217 4.29 7.97 4.02
CA ALA A 217 3.10 8.12 3.18
C ALA A 217 3.32 7.60 1.75
N TYR A 218 4.57 7.44 1.30
CA TYR A 218 4.86 6.92 -0.04
C TYR A 218 5.23 5.43 -0.02
N GLY A 219 6.00 5.00 0.97
CA GLY A 219 6.46 3.62 1.11
C GLY A 219 6.90 3.29 2.54
N THR A 220 6.72 2.05 2.96
CA THR A 220 7.09 1.58 4.31
C THR A 220 7.62 0.16 4.31
N LEU A 221 8.57 -0.16 5.19
CA LEU A 221 9.09 -1.52 5.40
C LEU A 221 9.61 -1.67 6.84
N VAL A 222 9.25 -2.74 7.55
CA VAL A 222 9.98 -3.15 8.76
C VAL A 222 11.03 -4.19 8.38
N HIS A 223 12.31 -3.86 8.59
CA HIS A 223 13.42 -4.78 8.35
C HIS A 223 14.64 -4.38 9.19
N ASN A 224 15.41 -5.35 9.68
CA ASN A 224 16.62 -5.15 10.50
C ASN A 224 16.42 -4.19 11.69
N GLY A 225 15.27 -4.31 12.37
CA GLY A 225 14.97 -3.56 13.58
C GLY A 225 14.60 -2.09 13.38
N TYR A 226 14.33 -1.66 12.15
CA TYR A 226 13.82 -0.33 11.80
C TYR A 226 12.54 -0.43 10.98
N ALA A 227 11.66 0.55 11.18
CA ALA A 227 10.66 0.96 10.21
C ALA A 227 11.32 1.97 9.25
N TRP A 228 11.50 1.58 8.00
CA TRP A 228 11.97 2.38 6.88
C TRP A 228 10.79 3.08 6.24
N LEU A 229 10.89 4.40 6.05
CA LEU A 229 9.78 5.27 5.70
C LEU A 229 10.19 6.17 4.53
N TRP A 230 9.70 5.85 3.34
CA TRP A 230 9.89 6.68 2.15
C TRP A 230 8.81 7.75 2.08
N GLY A 231 9.22 8.98 1.78
CA GLY A 231 8.33 10.10 1.46
C GLY A 231 8.62 10.59 0.05
N GLN A 232 7.63 11.19 -0.60
CA GLN A 232 7.75 11.73 -1.95
C GLN A 232 7.23 13.16 -2.03
N TRP A 233 7.90 14.02 -2.78
CA TRP A 233 7.45 15.37 -3.18
C TRP A 233 8.05 15.67 -4.56
N ASP A 234 7.29 16.30 -5.47
CA ASP A 234 7.77 16.70 -6.80
C ASP A 234 8.55 15.58 -7.54
N HIS A 235 8.04 14.33 -7.45
CA HIS A 235 8.67 13.10 -7.97
C HIS A 235 10.03 12.71 -7.36
N LYS A 236 10.51 13.44 -6.36
CA LYS A 236 11.69 13.12 -5.57
C LYS A 236 11.33 12.26 -4.39
N THR A 237 12.22 11.35 -4.03
CA THR A 237 12.02 10.42 -2.92
C THR A 237 13.05 10.69 -1.84
N ALA A 238 12.64 10.75 -0.57
CA ALA A 238 13.54 10.80 0.57
C ALA A 238 13.24 9.65 1.53
N LEU A 239 14.20 9.37 2.40
CA LEU A 239 14.13 8.27 3.36
C LEU A 239 14.29 8.75 4.81
N ALA A 240 13.44 8.22 5.67
CA ALA A 240 13.61 8.25 7.12
C ALA A 240 13.59 6.83 7.69
N ARG A 241 14.03 6.69 8.93
CA ARG A 241 13.87 5.47 9.72
C ARG A 241 13.52 5.80 11.17
N VAL A 242 12.84 4.87 11.83
CA VAL A 242 12.53 4.92 13.26
C VAL A 242 12.48 3.50 13.82
N ARG A 243 12.67 3.30 15.12
CA ARG A 243 12.40 1.99 15.72
C ARG A 243 10.89 1.70 15.67
N PRO A 244 10.45 0.46 15.41
CA PRO A 244 9.02 0.13 15.31
C PRO A 244 8.18 0.55 16.53
N HIS A 245 8.76 0.51 17.73
CA HIS A 245 8.08 0.92 18.97
C HIS A 245 8.11 2.44 19.23
N GLU A 246 8.81 3.22 18.41
CA GLU A 246 8.95 4.67 18.54
C GLU A 246 8.22 5.43 17.41
N VAL A 247 7.40 4.75 16.60
CA VAL A 247 6.67 5.34 15.46
C VAL A 247 5.84 6.57 15.87
N GLU A 248 5.21 6.56 17.04
CA GLU A 248 4.42 7.71 17.51
C GLU A 248 5.31 8.90 17.96
N ASN A 249 6.60 8.68 18.23
CA ASN A 249 7.54 9.70 18.68
C ASN A 249 8.31 10.32 17.51
N ARG A 250 7.81 11.43 16.98
CA ARG A 250 8.46 12.16 15.89
C ARG A 250 9.91 12.58 16.18
N GLY A 251 10.28 12.79 17.45
CA GLY A 251 11.66 13.13 17.84
C GLY A 251 12.67 11.97 17.78
N ALA A 252 12.21 10.72 17.60
CA ALA A 252 13.04 9.54 17.45
C ALA A 252 13.45 9.25 15.99
N TYR A 253 12.91 10.01 15.03
CA TYR A 253 13.14 9.77 13.61
C TYR A 253 14.54 10.20 13.21
N GLU A 254 15.14 9.42 12.32
CA GLU A 254 16.40 9.74 11.66
C GLU A 254 16.16 9.85 10.15
N TYR A 255 16.78 10.82 9.52
CA TYR A 255 16.61 11.19 8.11
C TYR A 255 17.92 10.98 7.36
N TRP A 256 17.84 10.45 6.15
CA TRP A 256 19.02 10.28 5.30
C TRP A 256 19.31 11.58 4.54
N VAL A 257 20.45 12.19 4.85
CA VAL A 257 20.88 13.48 4.30
C VAL A 257 22.39 13.45 4.04
N HIS A 258 22.82 13.75 2.81
CA HIS A 258 24.23 13.78 2.41
C HIS A 258 25.03 12.52 2.79
N GLY A 259 24.41 11.35 2.66
CA GLY A 259 25.06 10.09 2.96
C GLY A 259 25.17 9.76 4.46
N GLN A 260 24.47 10.50 5.33
CA GLN A 260 24.50 10.31 6.79
C GLN A 260 23.08 10.33 7.38
N TRP A 261 22.93 9.69 8.54
CA TRP A 261 21.70 9.77 9.32
C TRP A 261 21.74 10.98 10.25
N THR A 262 20.71 11.83 10.21
CA THR A 262 20.55 12.99 11.10
C THR A 262 19.18 12.96 11.78
N ARG A 263 19.07 13.56 12.96
CA ARG A 263 17.78 13.76 13.65
C ARG A 263 17.11 15.08 13.28
N GLU A 264 17.80 15.94 12.56
CA GLU A 264 17.22 17.17 12.03
C GLU A 264 16.42 16.85 10.76
N MET A 265 15.12 17.10 10.81
CA MET A 265 14.25 16.89 9.66
C MET A 265 14.65 17.84 8.53
N PRO A 266 15.02 17.32 7.34
CA PRO A 266 15.40 18.18 6.23
C PRO A 266 14.20 18.94 5.67
N LYS A 267 14.48 20.10 5.08
CA LYS A 267 13.49 20.86 4.32
C LYS A 267 13.35 20.27 2.91
N ARG A 268 12.16 20.40 2.32
CA ARG A 268 11.97 20.12 0.89
C ARG A 268 12.96 20.96 0.06
N GLY A 269 13.55 20.33 -0.94
CA GLY A 269 14.54 20.97 -1.82
C GLY A 269 15.93 21.15 -1.22
N GLN A 270 16.18 20.69 0.02
CA GLN A 270 17.54 20.61 0.54
C GLN A 270 18.36 19.62 -0.29
N ASP A 271 19.64 19.93 -0.54
CA ASP A 271 20.52 19.03 -1.27
C ASP A 271 20.77 17.72 -0.50
N GLY A 272 21.07 16.65 -1.22
CA GLY A 272 21.53 15.38 -0.64
C GLY A 272 20.46 14.55 0.08
N ILE A 273 19.17 14.88 -0.06
CA ILE A 273 18.05 14.13 0.53
C ILE A 273 17.40 13.13 -0.43
N GLU A 274 17.65 13.30 -1.73
CA GLU A 274 16.99 12.53 -2.79
C GLU A 274 17.63 11.15 -2.94
N ILE A 275 16.81 10.09 -2.84
CA ILE A 275 17.19 8.71 -3.11
C ILE A 275 16.95 8.43 -4.59
N GLN A 276 18.02 8.47 -5.36
CA GLN A 276 18.00 8.26 -6.81
C GLN A 276 17.51 6.85 -7.15
N ASN A 277 16.68 6.74 -8.20
CA ASN A 277 16.17 5.49 -8.78
C ASN A 277 15.38 4.56 -7.83
N ALA A 278 14.93 5.05 -6.67
CA ALA A 278 14.19 4.22 -5.71
C ALA A 278 12.77 3.81 -6.17
N ASN A 279 12.31 4.33 -7.31
CA ASN A 279 11.01 4.07 -7.94
C ASN A 279 10.97 4.76 -9.32
N VAL A 280 9.83 4.67 -10.01
CA VAL A 280 9.51 5.43 -11.22
C VAL A 280 8.37 6.44 -11.00
N GLY A 281 8.24 6.98 -9.79
CA GLY A 281 7.31 8.10 -9.50
C GLY A 281 5.87 7.70 -9.14
N GLY A 282 5.33 6.59 -9.67
CA GLY A 282 3.99 6.11 -9.34
C GLY A 282 3.89 5.38 -7.99
N GLN A 283 2.73 4.79 -7.70
CA GLN A 283 2.57 3.93 -6.52
C GLN A 283 3.32 2.61 -6.69
N GLY A 284 3.74 2.02 -5.58
CA GLY A 284 4.41 0.72 -5.54
C GLY A 284 4.81 0.33 -4.13
N THR A 285 5.29 -0.88 -3.96
CA THR A 285 5.55 -1.47 -2.64
C THR A 285 7.04 -1.68 -2.44
N TYR A 286 7.56 -1.20 -1.30
CA TYR A 286 8.92 -1.48 -0.85
C TYR A 286 8.93 -2.74 0.03
N TYR A 287 9.86 -3.65 -0.25
CA TYR A 287 10.05 -4.86 0.56
C TYR A 287 11.49 -5.36 0.49
N PHE A 288 11.85 -6.29 1.37
CA PHE A 288 13.13 -6.98 1.29
C PHE A 288 12.94 -8.33 0.58
N ASN A 289 13.65 -8.53 -0.53
CA ASN A 289 13.65 -9.81 -1.24
C ASN A 289 14.80 -10.68 -0.74
N LYS A 290 14.47 -11.74 0.01
CA LYS A 290 15.44 -12.69 0.57
C LYS A 290 16.24 -13.47 -0.49
N HIS A 291 15.69 -13.68 -1.68
CA HIS A 291 16.36 -14.46 -2.74
C HIS A 291 17.50 -13.67 -3.39
N TRP A 292 17.32 -12.36 -3.49
CA TRP A 292 18.34 -11.44 -3.98
C TRP A 292 19.18 -10.83 -2.87
N ASN A 293 18.76 -11.00 -1.61
CA ASN A 293 19.32 -10.30 -0.46
C ASN A 293 19.38 -8.77 -0.72
N ALA A 294 18.28 -8.22 -1.22
CA ALA A 294 18.18 -6.85 -1.68
C ALA A 294 16.85 -6.22 -1.31
N TYR A 295 16.88 -4.92 -0.99
CA TYR A 295 15.69 -4.09 -0.96
C TYR A 295 15.14 -3.97 -2.38
N THR A 296 13.83 -4.08 -2.51
CA THR A 296 13.15 -4.12 -3.79
C THR A 296 11.96 -3.18 -3.75
N TRP A 297 11.73 -2.49 -4.85
CA TRP A 297 10.50 -1.75 -5.10
C TRP A 297 9.85 -2.32 -6.36
N ILE A 298 8.54 -2.61 -6.30
CA ILE A 298 7.73 -2.97 -7.45
C ILE A 298 6.54 -2.01 -7.50
N GLY A 299 6.32 -1.38 -8.64
CA GLY A 299 5.24 -0.41 -8.81
C GLY A 299 5.05 0.03 -10.25
N GLY A 300 4.26 1.08 -10.42
CA GLY A 300 3.96 1.69 -11.70
C GLY A 300 4.67 3.02 -11.90
N ASP A 301 4.76 3.44 -13.16
CA ASP A 301 5.12 4.81 -13.53
C ASP A 301 3.99 5.79 -13.17
N ILE A 302 4.22 7.07 -13.42
CA ILE A 302 3.25 8.14 -13.23
C ILE A 302 2.01 7.84 -14.10
N PHE A 303 0.86 7.86 -13.43
CA PHE A 303 -0.49 7.66 -13.95
C PHE A 303 -0.73 8.28 -15.35
N PRO A 304 -1.47 7.61 -16.28
CA PRO A 304 -2.07 6.28 -16.20
C PRO A 304 -1.27 5.19 -16.93
N GLY A 305 -1.30 3.96 -16.42
CA GLY A 305 -0.61 2.81 -17.00
C GLY A 305 -0.81 1.50 -16.23
N ALA A 306 -0.58 0.39 -16.92
CA ALA A 306 -0.50 -0.96 -16.33
C ALA A 306 0.93 -1.53 -16.44
N GLU A 307 1.88 -0.70 -16.82
CA GLU A 307 3.30 -0.97 -16.91
C GLU A 307 3.88 -1.11 -15.50
N THR A 308 4.40 -2.29 -15.22
CA THR A 308 4.97 -2.63 -13.91
C THR A 308 6.48 -2.67 -14.01
N TYR A 309 7.12 -1.96 -13.09
CA TYR A 309 8.56 -1.82 -13.00
C TYR A 309 9.08 -2.39 -11.69
N VAL A 310 10.35 -2.78 -11.70
CA VAL A 310 11.09 -3.22 -10.51
C VAL A 310 12.48 -2.59 -10.48
N CYS A 311 12.91 -2.16 -9.29
CA CYS A 311 14.29 -1.80 -9.02
C CYS A 311 14.75 -2.41 -7.68
N THR A 312 16.06 -2.56 -7.51
CA THR A 312 16.65 -3.13 -6.30
C THR A 312 17.78 -2.27 -5.74
N ALA A 313 18.10 -2.46 -4.47
CA ALA A 313 19.24 -1.86 -3.81
C ALA A 313 19.81 -2.79 -2.73
N PRO A 314 21.13 -2.73 -2.45
CA PRO A 314 21.72 -3.46 -1.33
C PRO A 314 21.29 -2.88 0.03
N GLU A 315 20.94 -1.60 0.08
CA GLU A 315 20.53 -0.86 1.28
C GLU A 315 19.30 0.02 0.97
N PRO A 316 18.47 0.40 1.97
CA PRO A 316 17.27 1.22 1.73
C PRO A 316 17.55 2.57 1.06
N GLN A 317 18.70 3.17 1.38
CA GLN A 317 19.17 4.43 0.80
C GLN A 317 19.84 4.27 -0.58
N GLY A 318 19.97 3.05 -1.10
CA GLY A 318 20.62 2.77 -2.37
C GLY A 318 22.10 2.32 -2.26
N PRO A 319 22.83 2.29 -3.39
CA PRO A 319 22.39 2.75 -4.71
C PRO A 319 21.29 1.85 -5.29
N TRP A 320 20.18 2.45 -5.72
CA TRP A 320 19.12 1.73 -6.40
C TRP A 320 19.47 1.56 -7.89
N THR A 321 19.15 0.39 -8.44
CA THR A 321 19.25 0.15 -9.88
C THR A 321 18.26 1.02 -10.64
N GLN A 322 18.55 1.29 -11.91
CA GLN A 322 17.51 1.76 -12.81
C GLN A 322 16.35 0.75 -12.82
N ALA A 323 15.12 1.26 -12.83
CA ALA A 323 13.95 0.41 -12.87
C ALA A 323 13.81 -0.28 -14.23
N VAL A 324 13.45 -1.56 -14.20
CA VAL A 324 13.21 -2.38 -15.40
C VAL A 324 11.74 -2.75 -15.46
N GLN A 325 11.13 -2.62 -16.63
CA GLN A 325 9.76 -3.05 -16.86
C GLN A 325 9.71 -4.58 -16.93
N ILE A 326 8.80 -5.19 -16.17
CA ILE A 326 8.64 -6.66 -16.10
C ILE A 326 7.29 -7.15 -16.59
N TYR A 327 6.32 -6.25 -16.74
CA TYR A 327 4.95 -6.62 -17.12
C TYR A 327 4.20 -5.41 -17.67
N THR A 328 3.26 -5.65 -18.57
CA THR A 328 2.21 -4.70 -18.96
C THR A 328 0.87 -5.39 -18.89
N GLY A 329 0.01 -4.93 -17.98
CA GLY A 329 -1.33 -5.48 -17.83
C GLY A 329 -2.35 -4.95 -18.85
N PRO A 330 -3.47 -5.67 -19.03
CA PRO A 330 -4.63 -5.12 -19.72
C PRO A 330 -5.11 -3.84 -19.02
N ARG A 331 -5.35 -2.80 -19.81
CA ARG A 331 -5.94 -1.55 -19.33
C ARG A 331 -7.47 -1.68 -19.25
N GLY A 332 -8.08 -0.82 -18.46
CA GLY A 332 -9.52 -0.63 -18.45
C GLY A 332 -10.03 -0.06 -19.77
N ASN A 333 -11.31 -0.29 -20.06
CA ASN A 333 -11.95 0.20 -21.28
C ASN A 333 -12.76 1.49 -21.08
N HIS A 334 -12.70 2.11 -19.89
CA HIS A 334 -13.27 3.44 -19.61
C HIS A 334 -12.20 4.56 -19.67
N ALA A 335 -12.59 5.80 -19.35
CA ALA A 335 -11.75 6.99 -19.50
C ALA A 335 -10.42 6.94 -18.72
N LEU A 336 -10.40 6.31 -17.54
CA LEU A 336 -9.17 6.09 -16.76
C LEU A 336 -8.70 4.65 -16.96
N GLY A 337 -7.71 4.43 -17.82
CA GLY A 337 -7.25 3.09 -18.20
C GLY A 337 -6.85 2.19 -17.01
N ALA A 338 -5.64 2.35 -16.49
CA ALA A 338 -5.12 1.58 -15.36
C ALA A 338 -4.14 2.40 -14.52
N TYR A 339 -3.96 2.04 -13.25
CA TYR A 339 -3.07 2.75 -12.31
C TYR A 339 -2.94 2.01 -10.97
N SER A 340 -2.22 2.61 -10.00
CA SER A 340 -2.04 2.11 -8.63
C SER A 340 -1.52 0.67 -8.55
N ILE A 341 -0.39 0.42 -9.21
CA ILE A 341 0.28 -0.87 -9.13
C ILE A 341 0.87 -1.08 -7.73
N GLN A 342 0.63 -2.25 -7.15
CA GLN A 342 1.10 -2.65 -5.82
C GLN A 342 1.61 -4.09 -5.88
N ALA A 343 2.71 -4.38 -5.19
CA ALA A 343 3.15 -5.74 -4.93
C ALA A 343 2.68 -6.20 -3.55
N HIS A 344 2.51 -7.50 -3.39
CA HIS A 344 1.94 -8.10 -2.19
C HIS A 344 2.91 -9.14 -1.61
N PRO A 345 4.05 -8.71 -1.01
CA PRO A 345 5.04 -9.63 -0.45
C PRO A 345 4.42 -10.58 0.59
N ASP A 346 3.40 -10.13 1.32
CA ASP A 346 2.72 -10.92 2.34
C ASP A 346 1.79 -12.01 1.79
N MET A 347 1.48 -11.99 0.49
CA MET A 347 0.82 -13.10 -0.20
C MET A 347 1.79 -14.26 -0.47
N VAL A 348 3.10 -14.01 -0.46
CA VAL A 348 4.11 -15.05 -0.64
C VAL A 348 4.25 -15.85 0.67
N PRO A 349 4.23 -17.19 0.63
CA PRO A 349 4.48 -18.00 1.82
C PRO A 349 5.85 -17.67 2.42
N ARG A 350 5.92 -17.49 3.75
CA ARG A 350 7.18 -17.15 4.45
C ARG A 350 8.30 -18.17 4.16
N ASN A 351 7.92 -19.45 4.03
CA ASN A 351 8.80 -20.58 3.72
C ASN A 351 8.97 -20.84 2.20
N SER A 352 8.45 -19.97 1.32
CA SER A 352 8.60 -20.19 -0.11
C SER A 352 10.07 -20.25 -0.50
N THR A 353 10.40 -21.23 -1.35
CA THR A 353 11.72 -21.40 -1.96
C THR A 353 11.78 -20.75 -3.35
N LYS A 354 10.66 -20.23 -3.86
CA LYS A 354 10.58 -19.54 -5.14
C LYS A 354 10.71 -18.04 -4.93
N ASN A 355 11.39 -17.39 -5.87
CA ASN A 355 11.40 -15.94 -5.98
C ASN A 355 10.11 -15.49 -6.67
N GLU A 356 8.98 -15.56 -5.96
CA GLU A 356 7.64 -15.28 -6.47
C GLU A 356 7.05 -13.99 -5.87
N MET A 357 6.13 -13.36 -6.60
CA MET A 357 5.42 -12.17 -6.15
C MET A 357 4.00 -12.11 -6.74
N TYR A 358 3.07 -11.56 -5.97
CA TYR A 358 1.74 -11.21 -6.44
C TYR A 358 1.65 -9.70 -6.61
N ILE A 359 1.04 -9.26 -7.71
CA ILE A 359 0.91 -7.86 -8.08
C ILE A 359 -0.55 -7.56 -8.38
N THR A 360 -1.04 -6.42 -7.93
CA THR A 360 -2.32 -5.89 -8.37
C THR A 360 -2.16 -4.49 -8.94
N TYR A 361 -3.18 -4.06 -9.68
CA TYR A 361 -3.37 -2.68 -10.10
C TYR A 361 -4.87 -2.42 -10.21
N THR A 362 -5.27 -1.16 -10.29
CA THR A 362 -6.67 -0.76 -10.53
C THR A 362 -6.85 -0.44 -11.99
N LYS A 363 -7.97 -0.88 -12.58
CA LYS A 363 -8.42 -0.42 -13.90
C LYS A 363 -9.87 0.02 -13.85
N ASN A 364 -10.27 0.97 -14.69
CA ASN A 364 -11.66 1.40 -14.78
C ASN A 364 -12.29 0.79 -16.02
N ASP A 365 -13.37 0.05 -15.81
CA ASP A 365 -14.10 -0.59 -16.88
C ASP A 365 -15.47 0.05 -17.03
N GLU A 366 -15.94 0.09 -18.27
CA GLU A 366 -17.32 0.40 -18.60
C GLU A 366 -18.25 -0.49 -17.80
N ALA A 367 -19.38 0.09 -17.38
CA ALA A 367 -20.36 -0.60 -16.58
C ALA A 367 -20.83 -1.87 -17.29
N GLN A 368 -20.66 -3.04 -16.66
CA GLN A 368 -21.33 -4.26 -17.13
C GLN A 368 -22.85 -4.18 -16.94
N LYS A 369 -23.29 -3.40 -15.94
CA LYS A 369 -24.69 -3.10 -15.60
C LYS A 369 -24.80 -1.67 -15.05
N GLY A 370 -25.83 -0.95 -15.47
CA GLY A 370 -26.01 0.48 -15.13
C GLY A 370 -25.12 1.39 -15.96
N ASP A 371 -24.95 2.63 -15.50
CA ASP A 371 -24.26 3.71 -16.24
C ASP A 371 -22.96 4.17 -15.57
N ILE A 372 -22.57 3.54 -14.45
CA ILE A 372 -21.41 3.94 -13.64
C ILE A 372 -20.28 2.94 -13.84
N ALA A 373 -19.13 3.44 -14.29
CA ALA A 373 -17.93 2.66 -14.46
C ALA A 373 -17.47 2.00 -13.16
N GLY A 374 -16.94 0.79 -13.28
CA GLY A 374 -16.45 -0.01 -12.16
C GLY A 374 -14.92 0.02 -12.07
N TYR A 375 -14.40 -0.08 -10.85
CA TYR A 375 -13.05 -0.47 -10.57
C TYR A 375 -12.94 -1.99 -10.57
N THR A 376 -11.96 -2.54 -11.27
CA THR A 376 -11.53 -3.92 -11.06
C THR A 376 -10.07 -3.96 -10.65
N THR A 377 -9.72 -4.99 -9.88
CA THR A 377 -8.35 -5.18 -9.35
C THR A 377 -7.76 -6.49 -9.86
N PRO A 378 -7.15 -6.50 -11.06
CA PRO A 378 -6.45 -7.68 -11.57
C PRO A 378 -5.36 -8.19 -10.60
N LEU A 379 -5.24 -9.51 -10.50
CA LEU A 379 -4.22 -10.22 -9.74
C LEU A 379 -3.25 -10.91 -10.70
N VAL A 380 -1.98 -10.54 -10.62
CA VAL A 380 -0.90 -11.05 -11.47
C VAL A 380 0.10 -11.82 -10.61
N TYR A 381 0.53 -12.98 -11.08
CA TYR A 381 1.61 -13.75 -10.49
C TYR A 381 2.89 -13.59 -11.30
N VAL A 382 3.99 -13.30 -10.61
CA VAL A 382 5.33 -13.18 -11.18
C VAL A 382 6.25 -14.19 -10.49
N GLU A 383 7.06 -14.89 -11.27
CA GLU A 383 8.20 -15.67 -10.77
C GLU A 383 9.47 -15.12 -11.43
N PHE A 384 10.46 -14.78 -10.61
CA PHE A 384 11.76 -14.29 -11.04
C PHE A 384 12.80 -15.42 -11.12
N GLU A 385 13.90 -15.16 -11.84
CA GLU A 385 15.06 -16.06 -11.94
C GLU A 385 15.75 -16.34 -10.59
#